data_AF-A0A930HQ33-F1
#
_entry.id   AF-A0A930HQ33-F1
#
_cell.length_a   1.000
_cell.length_b   1.000
_cell.length_c   1.000
_cell.angle_alpha   90.00
_cell.angle_beta   90.00
_cell.angle_gamma   90.00
#
_symmetry.space_group_name_H-M   'P 1'
#
loop_
_entity.id
_entity.type
_entity.pdbx_description
1 polymer ?
#
loop_
_entity_poly.entity_id
_entity_poly.type
_entity_poly.pdbx_seq_one_letter_code
_entity_poly.pdbx_strand_id
1 'polypeptide(L)'
;MDKYQMFAPEQSMKAVFITYNQAYHDIIVRLLTKMSLRGYTSFERAQGRGSKTGEPHIGDHAWPTMNSAMYVIAPETRVPELLE
;
A
#
# COMPACT_ATOMS: atom_id res chain seq x y z
N MET A 1 -26.21 8.64 -23.29
CA MET A 1 -25.64 8.05 -22.08
C MET A 1 -24.12 8.02 -22.24
N ASP A 2 -23.39 8.56 -21.27
CA ASP A 2 -21.94 8.65 -21.33
C ASP A 2 -21.32 7.25 -21.13
N LYS A 3 -20.57 6.77 -22.11
CA LYS A 3 -20.04 5.39 -22.13
C LYS A 3 -19.12 5.08 -20.95
N TYR A 4 -18.56 6.10 -20.30
CA TYR A 4 -17.68 5.91 -19.14
C TYR A 4 -18.43 5.55 -17.86
N GLN A 5 -19.72 5.85 -17.79
CA GLN A 5 -20.54 5.59 -16.61
C GLN A 5 -20.81 4.09 -16.39
N MET A 6 -20.67 3.25 -17.44
CA MET A 6 -20.82 1.80 -17.33
C MET A 6 -19.66 1.12 -16.57
N PHE A 7 -18.51 1.78 -16.49
CA PHE A 7 -17.30 1.26 -15.83
C PHE A 7 -17.02 1.93 -14.49
N ALA A 8 -17.82 2.93 -14.13
CA ALA A 8 -17.69 3.61 -12.85
C ALA A 8 -18.12 2.65 -11.73
N PRO A 9 -17.31 2.49 -10.67
CA PRO A 9 -17.69 1.66 -9.54
C PRO A 9 -18.93 2.24 -8.85
N GLU A 10 -19.83 1.37 -8.38
CA GLU A 10 -21.03 1.77 -7.63
C GLU A 10 -20.70 2.54 -6.34
N GLN A 11 -19.54 2.25 -5.76
CA GLN A 11 -19.01 2.92 -4.57
C GLN A 11 -17.82 3.78 -4.94
N SER A 12 -17.65 4.93 -4.27
CA SER A 12 -16.44 5.74 -4.39
C SER A 12 -15.22 4.93 -3.96
N MET A 13 -14.23 4.81 -4.85
CA MET A 13 -12.99 4.06 -4.62
C MET A 13 -11.82 5.02 -4.39
N LYS A 14 -10.87 4.61 -3.54
CA LYS A 14 -9.61 5.33 -3.30
C LYS A 14 -8.42 4.41 -3.54
N ALA A 15 -7.31 5.02 -3.93
CA ALA A 15 -6.00 4.38 -3.93
C ALA A 15 -5.23 4.83 -2.69
N VAL A 16 -4.80 3.87 -1.87
CA VAL A 16 -3.91 4.10 -0.72
C VAL A 16 -2.52 3.58 -1.08
N PHE A 17 -1.51 4.45 -1.03
CA PHE A 17 -0.12 4.07 -1.24
C PHE A 17 0.56 3.83 0.11
N ILE A 18 1.02 2.60 0.33
CA ILE A 18 1.62 2.18 1.59
C ILE A 18 3.08 1.83 1.32
N THR A 19 4.00 2.52 1.99
CA THR A 19 5.42 2.16 2.04
C THR A 19 5.73 1.58 3.41
N TYR A 20 6.49 0.48 3.44
CA TYR A 20 6.74 -0.28 4.66
C TYR A 20 8.05 -1.04 4.56
N ASN A 21 8.63 -1.43 5.71
CA ASN A 21 9.79 -2.33 5.71
C ASN A 21 9.41 -3.68 5.08
N GLN A 22 10.20 -4.16 4.12
CA GLN A 22 9.94 -5.38 3.34
C GLN A 22 9.58 -6.59 4.22
N ALA A 23 10.12 -6.69 5.43
CA ALA A 23 9.82 -7.76 6.38
C ALA A 23 8.32 -7.85 6.79
N TYR A 24 7.54 -6.79 6.61
CA TYR A 24 6.11 -6.76 6.96
C TYR A 24 5.18 -7.15 5.81
N HIS A 25 5.70 -7.47 4.62
CA HIS A 25 4.88 -7.74 3.44
C HIS A 25 3.77 -8.77 3.70
N ASP A 26 4.14 -9.95 4.19
CA ASP A 26 3.18 -11.03 4.44
C ASP A 26 2.15 -10.66 5.52
N ILE A 27 2.57 -9.91 6.53
CA ILE A 27 1.68 -9.43 7.59
C ILE A 27 0.64 -8.47 7.00
N ILE A 28 1.06 -7.51 6.18
CA ILE A 28 0.16 -6.56 5.51
C ILE A 28 -0.81 -7.29 4.59
N VAL A 29 -0.34 -8.22 3.75
CA VAL A 29 -1.21 -8.99 2.85
C VAL A 29 -2.25 -9.80 3.63
N ARG A 30 -1.87 -10.39 4.78
CA ARG A 30 -2.80 -11.11 5.66
C ARG A 30 -3.83 -10.18 6.30
N LEU A 31 -3.44 -8.97 6.69
CA LEU A 31 -4.37 -7.97 7.23
C LEU A 31 -5.36 -7.50 6.17
N LEU A 32 -4.89 -7.14 4.97
CA LEU A 32 -5.75 -6.78 3.85
C LEU A 32 -6.76 -7.88 3.53
N THR A 33 -6.33 -9.15 3.55
CA THR A 33 -7.20 -10.31 3.35
C THR A 33 -8.29 -10.40 4.43
N LYS A 34 -7.94 -10.19 5.71
CA LYS A 34 -8.93 -10.18 6.81
C LYS A 34 -9.94 -9.05 6.67
N MET A 35 -9.51 -7.91 6.15
CA MET A 35 -10.38 -6.75 5.87
C MET A 35 -11.20 -6.91 4.58
N SER A 36 -11.06 -8.03 3.86
CA SER A 36 -11.65 -8.26 2.54
C SER A 36 -11.19 -7.28 1.45
N LEU A 37 -10.04 -6.64 1.64
CA LEU A 37 -9.40 -5.75 0.68
C LEU A 37 -8.44 -6.54 -0.22
N ARG A 38 -8.98 -7.13 -1.29
CA ARG A 38 -8.22 -8.02 -2.19
C ARG A 38 -7.52 -7.29 -3.34
N GLY A 39 -7.92 -6.06 -3.65
CA GLY A 39 -7.36 -5.27 -4.74
C GLY A 39 -6.09 -4.56 -4.33
N TYR A 40 -4.92 -5.16 -4.57
CA TYR A 40 -3.64 -4.50 -4.35
C TYR A 40 -2.64 -4.79 -5.47
N THR A 41 -1.62 -3.94 -5.60
CA THR A 41 -0.47 -4.14 -6.48
C THR A 41 0.78 -3.78 -5.70
N SER A 42 1.71 -4.72 -5.57
CA SER A 42 2.93 -4.57 -4.78
C SER A 42 4.16 -4.29 -5.63
N PHE A 43 5.03 -3.44 -5.11
CA PHE A 43 6.39 -3.21 -5.60
C PHE A 43 7.37 -3.81 -4.59
N GLU A 44 8.11 -4.82 -5.02
CA GLU A 44 8.99 -5.60 -4.15
C GLU A 44 10.07 -4.74 -3.49
N ARG A 45 10.63 -3.78 -4.24
CA ARG A 45 11.71 -2.90 -3.77
C ARG A 45 11.31 -1.44 -3.88
N ALA A 46 11.44 -0.73 -2.77
CA ALA A 46 11.32 0.71 -2.66
C ALA A 46 12.47 1.23 -1.80
N GLN A 47 13.08 2.33 -2.22
CA GLN A 47 14.14 2.99 -1.46
C GLN A 47 13.61 4.28 -0.85
N GLY A 48 14.05 4.60 0.35
CA GLY A 48 13.64 5.85 1.00
C GLY A 48 14.34 6.11 2.31
N ARG A 49 14.12 7.31 2.83
CA ARG A 49 14.63 7.75 4.13
C ARG A 49 13.58 8.66 4.77
N GLY A 50 13.35 8.47 6.07
CA GLY A 50 12.47 9.37 6.83
C GLY A 50 13.08 10.77 6.98
N SER A 51 12.25 11.80 6.94
CA SER A 51 12.68 13.21 6.95
C SER A 51 13.18 13.75 8.29
N LYS A 52 12.92 13.05 9.40
CA LYS A 52 13.30 13.48 10.75
C LYS A 52 14.48 12.67 11.30
N THR A 53 14.23 11.40 11.63
CA THR A 53 15.19 10.49 12.27
C THR A 53 15.24 9.13 11.56
N GLY A 54 14.75 9.06 10.33
CA GLY A 54 14.66 7.79 9.61
C GLY A 54 16.01 7.39 9.06
N GLU A 55 16.45 6.18 9.40
CA GLU A 55 17.58 5.55 8.71
C GLU A 55 17.21 5.26 7.26
N PRO A 56 18.14 5.43 6.30
CA PRO A 56 17.93 5.04 4.92
C PRO A 56 17.66 3.53 4.81
N HIS A 57 16.64 3.18 4.03
CA HIS A 57 16.33 1.80 3.67
C HIS A 57 16.59 1.65 2.16
N ILE A 58 17.85 1.34 1.81
CA ILE A 58 18.35 1.32 0.43
C ILE A 58 18.80 -0.10 0.00
N GLY A 59 18.99 -1.01 0.95
CA GLY A 59 19.38 -2.42 0.71
C GLY A 59 20.79 -2.58 0.16
N ASP A 60 21.71 -1.73 0.60
CA ASP A 60 23.14 -1.86 0.31
C ASP A 60 23.90 -2.41 1.55
N HIS A 61 25.23 -2.50 1.46
CA HIS A 61 26.04 -3.05 2.56
C HIS A 61 26.09 -2.16 3.81
N ALA A 62 25.82 -0.86 3.68
CA ALA A 62 25.74 0.07 4.80
C ALA A 62 24.31 0.18 5.37
N TRP A 63 23.30 -0.11 4.56
CA TRP A 63 21.89 -0.05 4.86
C TRP A 63 21.22 -1.39 4.54
N PRO A 64 21.29 -2.36 5.47
CA PRO A 64 20.85 -3.73 5.21
C PRO A 64 19.33 -3.86 5.03
N THR A 65 18.57 -2.84 5.42
CA THR A 65 17.11 -2.85 5.33
C THR A 65 16.63 -2.28 3.98
N MET A 66 15.53 -2.85 3.49
CA MET A 66 14.85 -2.46 2.25
C MET A 66 13.38 -2.20 2.56
N ASN A 67 12.78 -1.21 1.90
CA ASN A 67 11.34 -1.06 1.92
C ASN A 67 10.70 -1.80 0.75
N SER A 68 9.43 -2.11 0.91
CA SER A 68 8.52 -2.41 -0.19
C SER A 68 7.42 -1.35 -0.22
N ALA A 69 6.64 -1.35 -1.29
CA ALA A 69 5.48 -0.49 -1.39
C ALA A 69 4.30 -1.24 -1.99
N MET A 70 3.08 -0.77 -1.78
CA MET A 70 1.91 -1.25 -2.51
C MET A 70 0.86 -0.17 -2.69
N TYR A 71 0.11 -0.27 -3.78
CA TYR A 71 -1.18 0.38 -3.90
C TYR A 71 -2.27 -0.58 -3.43
N VAL A 72 -3.18 -0.08 -2.60
CA VAL A 72 -4.41 -0.76 -2.21
C VAL A 72 -5.57 0.04 -2.76
N ILE A 73 -6.43 -0.61 -3.53
CA ILE A 73 -7.67 -0.03 -4.04
C ILE A 73 -8.80 -0.45 -3.11
N ALA A 74 -9.35 0.51 -2.38
CA ALA A 74 -10.35 0.28 -1.34
C ALA A 74 -11.58 1.19 -1.53
N PRO A 75 -12.77 0.75 -1.11
CA PRO A 75 -13.91 1.65 -0.96
C PRO A 75 -13.56 2.79 0.00
N GLU A 76 -14.00 4.01 -0.32
CA GLU A 76 -13.75 5.20 0.51
C GLU A 76 -14.16 4.99 1.97
N THR A 77 -15.25 4.24 2.20
CA THR A 77 -15.76 3.89 3.53
C THR A 77 -14.85 2.98 4.34
N ARG A 78 -13.93 2.25 3.72
CA ARG A 78 -12.96 1.34 4.38
C ARG A 78 -11.60 1.98 4.60
N VAL A 79 -11.33 3.14 3.99
CA VAL A 79 -10.03 3.83 4.12
C VAL A 79 -9.69 4.19 5.58
N PRO A 80 -10.62 4.70 6.42
CA PRO A 80 -10.29 4.99 7.81
C PRO A 80 -9.78 3.77 8.57
N GLU A 81 -10.46 2.63 8.44
CA GLU A 81 -10.05 1.37 9.09
C GLU A 81 -8.69 0.86 8.57
N LEU A 82 -8.36 1.10 7.30
CA LEU A 82 -7.07 0.70 6.72
C LEU A 82 -5.89 1.54 7.24
N LEU A 83 -6.15 2.76 7.73
CA LEU A 83 -5.11 3.69 8.18
C LEU A 83 -4.86 3.64 9.70
N GLU A 84 -5.66 2.87 10.44
CA GLU A 84 -5.47 2.59 11.88
C GLU A 84 -4.49 1.42 12.10
#